data_AF-A0A945MVA3-F1
#
_entry.id   AF-A0A945MVA3-F1
#
_cell.length_a   1.000
_cell.length_b   1.000
_cell.length_c   1.000
_cell.angle_alpha   90.00
_cell.angle_beta   90.00
_cell.angle_gamma   90.00
#
_symmetry.space_group_name_H-M   'P 1'
#
loop_
_entity.id
_entity.type
_entity.pdbx_description
1 polymer ?
#
loop_
_entity_poly.entity_id
_entity_poly.type
_entity_poly.pdbx_seq_one_letter_code
_entity_poly.pdbx_strand_id
1 'polypeptide(L)' 'RDEWEFNKQAGFTEEDDALPDFFYDEALPPTGKQARHRTTEVNALMREKVTQLAG' A
#
# COMPACT_ATOMS: atom_id res chain seq x y z
N ARG A 1 -10.18 -0.67 20.55
CA ARG A 1 -10.38 0.51 19.69
C ARG A 1 -9.36 0.35 18.59
N ASP A 2 -9.79 -0.01 17.40
CA ASP A 2 -8.89 -0.36 16.30
C ASP A 2 -8.18 0.90 15.80
N GLU A 3 -6.85 0.86 15.81
CA GLU A 3 -5.99 1.99 15.43
C GLU A 3 -6.30 2.47 14.00
N TRP A 4 -6.72 1.56 13.13
CA TRP A 4 -7.14 1.86 11.77
C TRP A 4 -8.36 2.79 11.69
N GLU A 5 -9.41 2.52 12.47
CA GLU A 5 -10.61 3.37 12.52
C GLU A 5 -10.27 4.76 13.06
N PHE A 6 -9.38 4.84 14.04
CA PHE A 6 -8.90 6.10 14.54
C PHE A 6 -8.14 6.90 13.48
N ASN A 7 -7.21 6.27 12.75
CA ASN A 7 -6.43 6.93 11.71
C ASN A 7 -7.32 7.43 10.57
N LYS A 8 -8.32 6.64 10.15
CA LYS A 8 -9.32 7.09 9.17
C LYS A 8 -10.10 8.32 9.64
N GLN A 9 -10.56 8.31 10.89
CA GLN A 9 -11.27 9.45 11.46
C GLN A 9 -10.38 10.69 11.61
N ALA A 10 -9.07 10.49 11.79
CA ALA A 10 -8.07 11.55 11.81
C ALA A 10 -7.71 12.09 10.40
N GLY A 11 -8.26 11.49 9.34
CA GLY A 11 -8.08 11.95 7.96
C GLY A 11 -6.95 11.27 7.19
N PHE A 12 -6.37 10.18 7.71
CA PHE A 12 -5.39 9.39 6.96
C PHE A 12 -6.07 8.71 5.75
N THR A 13 -5.33 8.69 4.65
CA THR A 13 -5.75 8.22 3.33
C THR A 13 -4.85 7.11 2.82
N GLU A 14 -5.19 6.49 1.68
CA GLU A 14 -4.31 5.50 1.04
C GLU A 14 -2.97 6.10 0.58
N GLU A 15 -2.87 7.43 0.44
CA GLU A 15 -1.61 8.12 0.11
C GLU A 15 -0.63 8.11 1.29
N ASP A 16 -1.13 8.14 2.52
CA ASP A 16 -0.31 8.08 3.74
C ASP A 16 0.31 6.70 3.95
N ASP A 17 -0.19 5.67 3.26
CA ASP A 17 0.35 4.32 3.23
C ASP A 17 1.39 4.12 2.11
N ALA A 18 1.64 5.14 1.28
CA ALA A 18 2.58 5.04 0.17
C ALA A 18 4.04 5.20 0.63
N LEU A 19 4.93 4.38 0.06
CA LEU A 19 6.36 4.60 0.20
C LEU A 19 6.81 5.79 -0.67
N PRO A 20 7.81 6.57 -0.23
CA PRO A 20 8.44 7.59 -1.07
C PRO A 20 8.96 7.03 -2.40
N ASP A 21 8.95 7.86 -3.45
CA ASP A 21 9.27 7.40 -4.81
C ASP A 21 10.68 6.82 -4.98
N PHE A 22 11.68 7.28 -4.21
CA PHE A 22 13.03 6.73 -4.30
C PHE A 22 13.12 5.23 -3.98
N PHE A 23 12.18 4.68 -3.20
CA PHE A 23 12.13 3.22 -2.96
C PHE A 23 11.82 2.43 -4.23
N TYR A 24 11.16 3.05 -5.21
CA TYR A 24 10.84 2.48 -6.52
C TYR A 24 11.89 2.84 -7.57
N ASP A 25 12.47 4.04 -7.48
CA ASP A 25 13.35 4.59 -8.52
C ASP A 25 14.84 4.29 -8.27
N GLU A 26 15.25 4.05 -7.02
CA GLU A 26 16.65 3.86 -6.64
C GLU A 26 16.92 2.44 -6.15
N ALA A 27 17.80 1.72 -6.83
CA ALA A 27 18.12 0.34 -6.50
C ALA A 27 19.09 0.25 -5.31
N LEU A 28 18.71 -0.49 -4.26
CA LEU A 28 19.50 -0.67 -3.05
C LEU A 28 20.79 -1.46 -3.30
N PRO A 29 21.98 -0.85 -3.23
CA PRO A 29 23.25 -1.56 -3.43
C PRO A 29 23.58 -2.47 -2.23
N PRO A 30 24.32 -3.57 -2.44
CA PRO A 30 24.70 -4.15 -3.73
C PRO A 30 23.59 -5.01 -4.35
N THR A 31 22.46 -5.18 -3.65
CA THR A 31 21.42 -6.15 -4.01
C THR A 31 20.61 -5.77 -5.25
N GLY A 32 20.63 -4.50 -5.64
CA GLY A 32 19.84 -3.95 -6.74
C GLY A 32 18.32 -4.01 -6.49
N LYS A 33 17.88 -4.14 -5.24
CA LYS A 33 16.45 -4.28 -4.92
C LYS A 33 15.74 -2.92 -4.91
N GLN A 34 14.52 -2.93 -5.43
CA GLN A 34 13.56 -1.81 -5.37
C GLN A 34 12.22 -2.35 -4.87
N ALA A 35 11.40 -1.46 -4.32
CA ALA A 35 9.99 -1.74 -4.07
C ALA A 35 9.30 -2.03 -5.40
N ARG A 36 8.43 -3.05 -5.42
CA ARG A 36 7.80 -3.54 -6.65
C ARG A 36 6.30 -3.28 -6.71
N HIS A 37 5.69 -3.00 -5.57
CA HIS A 37 4.25 -2.91 -5.42
C HIS A 37 3.90 -1.53 -4.87
N ARG A 38 2.95 -0.86 -5.52
CA ARG A 38 2.38 0.39 -5.00
C ARG A 38 1.10 0.08 -4.22
N THR A 39 0.85 0.87 -3.18
CA THR A 39 -0.31 0.72 -2.29
C THR A 39 -1.63 0.67 -3.08
N THR A 40 -1.76 1.51 -4.10
CA THR A 40 -2.93 1.55 -5.00
C THR A 40 -3.18 0.24 -5.73
N GLU A 41 -2.12 -0.39 -6.25
CA GLU A 41 -2.19 -1.67 -6.96
C GLU A 41 -2.60 -2.82 -6.02
N VAL A 42 -1.99 -2.86 -4.83
CA VAL A 42 -2.29 -3.87 -3.81
C VAL A 42 -3.73 -3.73 -3.34
N ASN A 43 -4.18 -2.52 -3.03
CA ASN A 43 -5.55 -2.27 -2.56
C ASN A 43 -6.59 -2.64 -3.62
N ALA A 44 -6.34 -2.34 -4.90
CA ALA A 44 -7.21 -2.73 -6.00
C ALA A 44 -7.37 -4.26 -6.09
N LEU A 45 -6.25 -4.99 -6.05
CA LEU A 45 -6.26 -6.45 -6.10
C LEU A 45 -6.96 -7.06 -4.87
N MET A 46 -6.76 -6.49 -3.68
CA MET A 46 -7.40 -6.98 -2.47
C MET A 46 -8.92 -6.80 -2.51
N ARG A 47 -9.42 -5.65 -2.99
CA ARG A 47 -10.85 -5.42 -3.19
C ARG A 47 -11.48 -6.39 -4.19
N GLU A 48 -10.78 -6.67 -5.29
CA GLU A 48 -11.20 -7.67 -6.28
C GLU A 48 -11.32 -9.07 -5.64
N LYS A 49 -10.28 -9.52 -4.93
CA LYS A 49 -10.27 -10.83 -4.28
C LYS A 49 -11.33 -10.98 -3.22
N VAL A 50 -11.54 -9.97 -2.39
CA VAL A 50 -12.61 -9.99 -1.38
C VAL A 50 -13.98 -10.10 -2.05
N THR A 51 -14.19 -9.38 -3.16
CA THR A 51 -15.44 -9.46 -3.93
C THR A 51 -15.64 -10.86 -4.51
N GLN A 52 -14.61 -11.48 -5.08
CA GLN A 52 -14.67 -12.84 -5.63
C GLN A 52 -14.98 -13.90 -4.57
N LEU A 53 -14.48 -13.74 -3.35
CA LEU A 53 -14.71 -14.68 -2.25
C LEU A 53 -16.06 -14.49 -1.54
N ALA A 54 -16.67 -13.32 -1.68
CA ALA A 54 -17.95 -12.99 -1.06
C ALA A 54 -19.17 -13.26 -1.96
N GLY A 55 -18.94 -13.58 -3.25
CA GLY A 55 -19.96 -14.00 -4.23
C GLY A 55 -20.03 -15.50 -4.40
#